data_AF-A0A932C6U6-F1
#
_entry.id   AF-A0A932C6U6-F1
#
_cell.length_a   1.000
_cell.length_b   1.000
_cell.length_c   1.000
_cell.angle_alpha   90.00
_cell.angle_beta   90.00
_cell.angle_gamma   90.00
#
_symmetry.space_group_name_H-M   'P 1'
#
loop_
_entity.id
_entity.type
_entity.pdbx_description
1 polymer ?
#
loop_
_entity_poly.entity_id
_entity_poly.type
_entity_poly.pdbx_seq_one_letter_code
_entity_poly.pdbx_strand_id
1 'polypeptide(L)'
;MQSQILEALINEVRSNKRQPPITNLTAMLRLREDLDFASLDLAELTVRIEEKFGVDVFADGLVHTVGEIAAKLEKAAKQTTDGG
;
A
#
# COMPACT_ATOMS: atom_id res chain seq x y z
N MET A 1 12.91 -0.66 -4.12
CA MET A 1 12.58 -1.74 -3.17
C MET A 1 11.17 -1.62 -2.60
N GLN A 2 10.67 -0.41 -2.28
CA GLN A 2 9.34 -0.23 -1.68
C GLN A 2 8.19 -0.76 -2.55
N SER A 3 8.27 -0.62 -3.88
CA SER A 3 7.25 -1.14 -4.81
C SER A 3 7.07 -2.65 -4.72
N GLN A 4 8.16 -3.42 -4.56
CA GLN A 4 8.10 -4.89 -4.43
C GLN A 4 7.39 -5.30 -3.13
N ILE A 5 7.65 -4.57 -2.05
CA ILE A 5 7.04 -4.88 -0.75
C ILE A 5 5.56 -4.53 -0.79
N LEU A 6 5.19 -3.38 -1.39
CA LEU A 6 3.80 -2.99 -1.56
C LEU A 6 3.03 -4.00 -2.41
N GLU A 7 3.63 -4.46 -3.51
CA GLU A 7 3.06 -5.54 -4.33
C GLU A 7 2.85 -6.82 -3.51
N ALA A 8 3.83 -7.23 -2.70
CA ALA A 8 3.70 -8.40 -1.84
C ALA A 8 2.54 -8.26 -0.83
N LEU A 9 2.40 -7.09 -0.20
CA LEU A 9 1.31 -6.82 0.75
C LEU A 9 -0.06 -6.87 0.07
N ILE A 10 -0.19 -6.26 -1.11
CA ILE A 10 -1.41 -6.30 -1.92
C ILE A 10 -1.73 -7.74 -2.31
N ASN A 11 -0.74 -8.50 -2.77
CA ASN A 11 -0.91 -9.90 -3.12
C ASN A 11 -1.32 -10.77 -1.93
N GLU A 12 -0.89 -10.44 -0.71
CA GLU A 12 -1.29 -11.17 0.49
C GLU A 12 -2.79 -10.94 0.82
N VAL A 13 -3.24 -9.69 0.77
CA VAL A 13 -4.67 -9.34 0.91
C VAL A 13 -5.51 -10.01 -0.19
N ARG A 14 -5.00 -10.02 -1.44
CA ARG A 14 -5.66 -10.71 -2.56
C ARG A 14 -5.70 -12.23 -2.39
N SER A 15 -4.64 -12.82 -1.86
CA SER A 15 -4.58 -14.26 -1.57
C SER A 15 -5.64 -14.65 -0.54
N ASN A 16 -5.86 -13.83 0.50
CA ASN A 16 -6.95 -14.01 1.46
C ASN A 16 -8.33 -14.03 0.76
N LYS A 17 -8.51 -13.22 -0.29
CA LYS A 17 -9.72 -13.21 -1.13
C LYS A 17 -9.74 -14.31 -2.22
N ARG A 18 -8.74 -15.20 -2.27
CA ARG A 18 -8.53 -16.18 -3.36
C ARG A 18 -8.41 -15.54 -4.75
N GLN A 19 -7.90 -14.32 -4.83
CA GLN A 19 -7.62 -13.63 -6.08
C GLN A 19 -6.21 -13.94 -6.58
N PRO A 20 -5.98 -13.89 -7.91
CA PRO A 20 -4.64 -14.08 -8.45
C PRO A 20 -3.70 -12.93 -8.03
N PRO A 21 -2.41 -13.21 -7.83
CA PRO A 21 -1.43 -12.16 -7.56
C PRO A 21 -1.29 -11.24 -8.77
N ILE A 22 -1.05 -9.96 -8.52
CA ILE A 22 -0.62 -8.98 -9.51
C ILE A 22 0.91 -8.96 -9.55
N THR A 23 1.45 -9.00 -10.76
CA THR A 23 2.90 -8.90 -11.04
C THR A 23 3.30 -7.52 -11.58
N ASN A 24 2.32 -6.68 -11.89
CA ASN A 24 2.54 -5.41 -12.56
C ASN A 24 1.77 -4.30 -11.87
N LEU A 25 2.08 -4.10 -10.58
CA LEU A 25 1.45 -3.09 -9.75
C LEU A 25 1.83 -1.68 -10.26
N THR A 26 0.86 -0.94 -10.80
CA THR A 26 1.09 0.43 -11.30
C THR A 26 0.50 1.47 -10.34
N ALA A 27 1.12 2.64 -10.27
CA ALA A 27 0.64 3.77 -9.46
C ALA A 27 -0.75 4.27 -9.90
N MET A 28 -1.17 3.97 -11.13
CA MET A 28 -2.46 4.38 -11.69
C MET A 28 -3.60 3.45 -11.28
N LEU A 29 -3.29 2.28 -10.70
CA LEU A 29 -4.30 1.33 -10.24
C LEU A 29 -5.06 1.92 -9.04
N ARG A 30 -6.39 1.82 -9.09
CA ARG A 30 -7.29 2.29 -8.05
C ARG A 30 -7.58 1.15 -7.08
N LEU A 31 -7.41 1.39 -5.78
CA LEU A 31 -7.58 0.36 -4.77
C LEU A 31 -9.00 -0.22 -4.81
N ARG A 32 -10.03 0.63 -4.91
CA ARG A 32 -11.42 0.16 -4.94
C ARG A 32 -11.89 -0.33 -6.31
N GLU A 33 -11.49 0.34 -7.38
CA GLU A 33 -12.06 0.06 -8.71
C GLU A 33 -11.26 -0.94 -9.54
N ASP A 34 -9.94 -1.02 -9.33
CA ASP A 34 -9.07 -1.94 -10.07
C ASP A 34 -8.72 -3.17 -9.23
N LEU A 35 -8.42 -2.96 -7.94
CA LEU A 35 -8.07 -4.04 -7.02
C LEU A 35 -9.29 -4.62 -6.27
N ASP A 36 -10.46 -4.00 -6.40
CA ASP A 36 -11.68 -4.38 -5.68
C ASP A 36 -11.46 -4.44 -4.15
N PHE A 37 -10.67 -3.52 -3.61
CA PHE A 37 -10.41 -3.45 -2.17
C PHE A 37 -11.57 -2.76 -1.45
N ALA A 38 -12.26 -3.52 -0.62
CA ALA A 38 -13.29 -3.01 0.28
C ALA A 38 -12.66 -2.32 1.49
N SER A 39 -13.48 -1.63 2.30
CA SER A 39 -13.00 -1.01 3.54
C SER A 39 -12.26 -1.99 4.47
N LEU A 40 -12.64 -3.27 4.46
CA LEU A 40 -11.95 -4.32 5.21
C LEU A 40 -10.57 -4.63 4.65
N ASP A 41 -10.45 -4.76 3.33
CA ASP A 41 -9.17 -4.99 2.64
C ASP A 41 -8.22 -3.81 2.81
N LEU A 42 -8.76 -2.59 2.76
CA LEU A 42 -7.99 -1.37 3.02
C LEU A 42 -7.49 -1.33 4.46
N ALA A 43 -8.32 -1.68 5.44
CA ALA A 43 -7.92 -1.76 6.84
C ALA A 43 -6.81 -2.82 7.04
N GLU A 44 -6.95 -4.01 6.46
CA GLU A 44 -5.92 -5.06 6.51
C GLU A 44 -4.63 -4.59 5.84
N LEU A 45 -4.72 -3.98 4.65
CA LEU A 45 -3.57 -3.44 3.94
C LEU A 45 -2.85 -2.36 4.78
N THR A 46 -3.61 -1.50 5.45
CA THR A 46 -3.06 -0.44 6.31
C THR A 46 -2.26 -1.01 7.46
N VAL A 47 -2.86 -1.93 8.22
CA VAL A 47 -2.18 -2.60 9.35
C VAL A 47 -0.92 -3.30 8.88
N ARG A 48 -0.97 -4.01 7.75
CA ARG A 48 0.20 -4.69 7.19
C ARG A 48 1.31 -3.74 6.76
N ILE A 49 0.95 -2.58 6.20
CA ILE A 49 1.92 -1.54 5.86
C ILE A 49 2.53 -0.97 7.15
N GLU A 50 1.71 -0.65 8.14
CA GLU A 50 2.17 -0.14 9.44
C GLU A 50 3.10 -1.13 10.15
N GLU A 51 2.76 -2.41 10.22
CA GLU A 51 3.63 -3.41 10.84
C GLU A 51 4.96 -3.60 10.09
N LYS A 52 4.96 -3.41 8.77
CA LYS A 52 6.14 -3.67 7.92
C LYS A 52 7.05 -2.45 7.74
N PHE A 53 6.48 -1.26 7.73
CA PHE A 53 7.18 -0.01 7.46
C PHE A 53 7.15 0.97 8.64
N GLY A 54 6.27 0.76 9.62
CA GLY A 54 6.05 1.69 10.73
C GLY A 54 5.35 2.98 10.30
N VAL A 55 4.63 2.98 9.18
CA VAL A 55 3.94 4.16 8.66
C VAL A 55 2.47 3.85 8.37
N ASP A 56 1.60 4.71 8.88
CA ASP A 56 0.19 4.68 8.53
C ASP A 56 -0.06 5.57 7.30
N VAL A 57 -0.40 4.93 6.18
CA VAL A 57 -0.61 5.64 4.90
C VAL A 57 -1.99 6.27 4.79
N PHE A 58 -2.93 5.98 5.69
CA PHE A 58 -4.29 6.51 5.71
C PHE A 58 -4.51 7.58 6.79
N ALA A 59 -3.53 7.83 7.67
CA ALA A 59 -3.61 8.76 8.80
C ALA A 59 -3.84 10.21 8.37
N ASP A 60 -3.31 10.58 7.20
CA ASP A 60 -3.37 11.94 6.65
C ASP A 60 -4.50 12.10 5.60
N GLY A 61 -5.28 11.05 5.34
CA GLY A 61 -6.44 11.11 4.45
C GLY A 61 -6.77 9.80 3.74
N LEU A 62 -7.90 9.80 3.03
CA LEU A 62 -8.32 8.67 2.19
C LEU A 62 -7.39 8.51 0.99
N VAL A 63 -6.82 7.32 0.85
CA VAL A 63 -5.98 6.95 -0.29
C VAL A 63 -6.81 6.24 -1.33
N HIS A 64 -6.71 6.65 -2.59
CA HIS A 64 -7.53 6.08 -3.67
C HIS A 64 -6.74 5.20 -4.64
N THR A 65 -5.45 5.49 -4.82
CA THR A 65 -4.59 4.79 -5.77
C THR A 65 -3.36 4.19 -5.09
N VAL A 66 -2.80 3.16 -5.74
CA VAL A 66 -1.52 2.57 -5.32
C VAL A 66 -0.40 3.62 -5.29
N GLY A 67 -0.41 4.56 -6.24
CA GLY A 67 0.60 5.61 -6.34
C GLY A 67 0.67 6.48 -5.10
N GLU A 68 -0.47 6.80 -4.50
CA GLU A 68 -0.50 7.58 -3.27
C GLU A 68 0.08 6.82 -2.08
N ILE A 69 -0.20 5.51 -1.95
CA ILE A 69 0.43 4.67 -0.93
C ILE A 69 1.95 4.67 -1.12
N ALA A 70 2.42 4.39 -2.34
CA ALA A 70 3.84 4.36 -2.66
C ALA A 70 4.52 5.71 -2.38
N ALA A 71 3.87 6.84 -2.72
CA ALA A 71 4.40 8.17 -2.45
C ALA A 71 4.53 8.47 -0.96
N LYS A 72 3.55 8.05 -0.14
CA LYS A 72 3.62 8.17 1.32
C LYS A 72 4.75 7.31 1.90
N LEU A 73 4.90 6.08 1.44
CA LEU A 73 6.02 5.21 1.82
C LEU A 73 7.38 5.82 1.45
N GLU A 74 7.51 6.37 0.24
CA GLU A 74 8.73 7.05 -0.20
C GLU A 74 9.05 8.28 0.66
N LYS A 75 8.03 9.09 0.97
CA LYS A 75 8.18 10.25 1.86
C LYS A 75 8.62 9.83 3.26
N ALA A 76 8.05 8.77 3.81
CA ALA A 76 8.43 8.27 5.13
C ALA A 76 9.88 7.77 5.14
N ALA A 77 10.31 7.06 4.09
CA ALA A 77 11.69 6.62 3.96
C ALA A 77 12.70 7.76 3.77
N LYS A 78 12.31 8.89 3.16
CA LYS A 78 13.20 10.06 2.98
C LYS A 78 13.29 10.95 4.24
N GLN A 79 12.24 11.01 5.06
CA GLN A 79 12.20 11.87 6.24
C GLN A 79 13.07 11.37 7.41
N THR A 80 13.56 10.13 7.40
CA THR A 80 14.52 9.64 8.40
C THR A 80 15.98 9.99 8.08
N THR A 81 16.27 10.69 6.96
CA THR A 81 17.65 11.03 6.55
C THR A 81 17.99 12.52 6.59
N ASP A 82 17.05 13.40 6.93
CA ASP A 82 17.31 14.84 7.06
C ASP A 82 17.22 15.26 8.54
N GLY A 83 18.32 15.02 9.24
CA GLY A 83 18.63 15.58 10.55
C GLY A 83 20.08 16.04 10.53
N GLY A 84 20.33 17.10 9.76
CA GLY A 84 21.57 17.88 9.76
C GLY A 84 21.48 19.06 10.71
#